data_AF-A0A417SP59-F1
#
_entry.id   AF-A0A417SP59-F1
#
_cell.length_a   1.000
_cell.length_b   1.000
_cell.length_c   1.000
_cell.angle_alpha   90.00
_cell.angle_beta   90.00
_cell.angle_gamma   90.00
#
_symmetry.space_group_name_H-M   'P 1'
#
loop_
_entity.id
_entity.type
_entity.pdbx_description
1 polymer ?
#
loop_
_entity_poly.entity_id
_entity_poly.type
_entity_poly.pdbx_seq_one_letter_code
_entity_poly.pdbx_strand_id
1 'polypeptide(L)'
;MHYIAGRKGESEMQKWMEDRCNLDIDIIALPGWSDATSKISLLIGDETQRPDIIWWWNMEADYTKWVDAGLLVDVSQYMKKYTNMVDYYNSVDPGVMFYASGDNGIYRIPGDVAEPACETLWIRKDWLDNLGLAVPTTLDELDELKEIHGKQVEDYQKYLEEYNK
;
A
#
# COMPACT_ATOMS: atom_id res chain seq x y z
N MET A 1 -1.38 0.54 -7.33
CA MET A 1 -2.45 1.58 -7.25
C MET A 1 -1.78 2.94 -7.11
N HIS A 2 -1.98 3.89 -8.04
CA HIS A 2 -1.55 5.27 -7.81
C HIS A 2 -2.69 5.97 -7.08
N TYR A 3 -2.48 6.33 -5.81
CA TYR A 3 -3.41 7.19 -5.09
C TYR A 3 -3.27 8.61 -5.66
N ILE A 4 -4.16 8.97 -6.59
CA ILE A 4 -4.34 10.36 -6.97
C ILE A 4 -5.19 10.99 -5.86
N ALA A 5 -4.54 11.47 -4.80
CA ALA A 5 -5.16 12.49 -3.98
C ALA A 5 -5.36 13.72 -4.88
N GLY A 6 -6.60 14.02 -5.23
CA GLY A 6 -6.94 15.25 -5.95
C GLY A 6 -6.49 16.49 -5.16
N ARG A 7 -6.40 17.65 -5.81
CA ARG A 7 -6.05 18.89 -5.09
C ARG A 7 -7.15 19.21 -4.06
N LYS A 8 -6.79 19.97 -3.02
CA LYS A 8 -7.74 20.44 -1.99
C LYS A 8 -9.05 20.93 -2.63
N GLY A 9 -10.18 20.39 -2.19
CA GLY A 9 -11.52 20.74 -2.69
C GLY A 9 -11.95 20.06 -3.99
N GLU A 10 -11.12 19.20 -4.59
CA GLU A 10 -11.50 18.36 -5.74
C GLU A 10 -12.07 17.00 -5.31
N SER A 11 -11.89 16.60 -4.04
CA SER A 11 -12.42 15.34 -3.48
C SER A 11 -13.78 15.52 -2.82
N GLU A 12 -14.79 14.76 -3.28
CA GLU A 12 -16.12 14.72 -2.63
C GLU A 12 -16.04 14.15 -1.22
N MET A 13 -15.16 13.16 -1.00
CA MET A 13 -14.94 12.57 0.33
C MET A 13 -14.33 13.59 1.30
N GLN A 14 -13.40 14.42 0.81
CA GLN A 14 -12.82 15.50 1.61
C GLN A 14 -13.90 16.49 2.04
N LYS A 15 -14.69 17.02 1.09
CA LYS A 15 -15.78 17.96 1.41
C LYS A 15 -16.77 17.39 2.41
N TRP A 16 -17.18 16.13 2.19
CA TRP A 16 -18.12 15.46 3.08
C TRP A 16 -17.56 15.32 4.51
N MET A 17 -16.27 15.02 4.67
CA MET A 17 -15.61 14.94 5.97
C MET A 17 -15.47 16.32 6.62
N GLU A 18 -15.06 17.33 5.86
CA GLU A 18 -14.91 18.72 6.33
C GLU A 18 -16.24 19.26 6.87
N ASP A 19 -17.33 19.10 6.10
CA ASP A 19 -18.68 19.57 6.47
C ASP A 19 -19.21 18.87 7.73
N ARG A 20 -18.98 17.56 7.86
CA ARG A 20 -19.54 16.76 8.95
C ARG A 20 -18.73 16.87 10.26
N CYS A 21 -17.42 16.97 10.13
CA CYS A 21 -16.50 16.97 11.27
C CYS A 21 -16.05 18.39 11.65
N ASN A 22 -16.47 19.42 10.89
CA ASN A 22 -16.02 20.80 11.06
C ASN A 22 -14.48 20.88 11.08
N LEU A 23 -13.86 20.26 10.07
CA LEU A 23 -12.41 20.21 9.86
C LEU A 23 -12.04 20.96 8.58
N ASP A 24 -10.81 21.46 8.52
CA ASP A 24 -10.18 21.92 7.28
C ASP A 24 -9.04 20.93 6.96
N ILE A 25 -9.18 20.14 5.89
CA ILE A 25 -8.25 19.06 5.58
C ILE A 25 -7.33 19.53 4.45
N ASP A 26 -6.02 19.40 4.66
CA ASP A 26 -5.04 19.55 3.59
C ASP A 26 -4.35 18.21 3.31
N ILE A 27 -4.35 17.79 2.05
CA ILE A 27 -3.84 16.46 1.66
C ILE A 27 -2.48 16.63 1.01
N ILE A 28 -1.45 16.11 1.67
CA ILE A 28 -0.11 16.01 1.10
C ILE A 28 -0.01 14.71 0.30
N ALA A 29 -0.11 14.82 -1.02
CA ALA A 29 0.08 13.68 -1.91
C ALA A 29 1.53 13.18 -1.85
N LEU A 30 1.70 11.89 -1.54
CA LEU A 30 2.99 11.23 -1.57
C LEU A 30 3.37 10.83 -3.01
N PRO A 31 4.67 10.77 -3.35
CA PRO A 31 5.13 10.23 -4.62
C PRO A 31 4.87 8.71 -4.71
N GLY A 32 5.40 8.04 -5.74
CA GLY A 32 5.24 6.59 -5.90
C GLY A 32 5.67 5.78 -4.67
N TRP A 33 5.21 4.52 -4.60
CA TRP A 33 5.35 3.64 -3.43
C TRP A 33 6.79 3.54 -2.86
N SER A 34 7.80 3.51 -3.73
CA SER A 34 9.21 3.44 -3.30
C SER A 34 9.72 4.75 -2.71
N ASP A 35 9.27 5.88 -3.26
CA ASP A 35 9.86 7.20 -2.97
C ASP A 35 9.12 7.90 -1.82
N ALA A 36 7.90 7.45 -1.53
CA ALA A 36 7.05 8.01 -0.51
C ALA A 36 7.67 7.92 0.89
N THR A 37 8.37 6.83 1.22
CA THR A 37 9.04 6.66 2.53
C THR A 37 10.10 7.74 2.76
N SER A 38 10.86 8.09 1.72
CA SER A 38 11.83 9.19 1.80
C SER A 38 11.15 10.55 2.01
N LYS A 39 10.01 10.79 1.33
CA LYS A 39 9.23 12.02 1.54
C LYS A 39 8.64 12.09 2.95
N ILE A 40 8.13 10.98 3.49
CA ILE A 40 7.61 10.90 4.87
C ILE A 40 8.71 11.26 5.87
N SER A 41 9.90 10.66 5.74
CA SER A 41 11.03 10.94 6.64
C SER A 41 11.42 12.42 6.62
N LEU A 42 11.39 13.07 5.45
CA LEU A 42 11.63 14.52 5.34
C LEU A 42 10.54 15.34 6.03
N LEU A 43 9.26 14.98 5.83
CA LEU A 43 8.12 15.70 6.42
C LEU A 43 8.12 15.59 7.95
N ILE A 44 8.41 14.42 8.52
CA ILE A 44 8.46 14.27 9.98
C ILE A 44 9.62 15.06 10.59
N GLY A 45 10.76 15.10 9.90
CA GLY A 45 11.95 15.83 10.35
C GLY A 45 11.81 17.36 10.33
N ASP A 46 10.89 17.89 9.52
CA ASP A 46 10.63 19.33 9.42
C ASP A 46 9.44 19.74 10.27
N GLU A 47 9.69 20.43 11.39
CA GLU A 47 8.62 20.91 12.29
C GLU A 47 7.61 21.84 11.61
N THR A 48 7.99 22.54 10.54
CA THR A 48 7.12 23.49 9.83
C THR A 48 6.24 22.84 8.77
N GLN A 49 6.63 21.64 8.31
CA GLN A 49 5.92 20.88 7.27
C GLN A 49 5.36 19.55 7.78
N ARG A 50 5.57 19.21 9.06
CA ARG A 50 5.11 17.97 9.65
C ARG A 50 3.58 17.90 9.59
N PRO A 51 3.01 16.86 8.95
CA PRO A 51 1.57 16.68 8.92
C PRO A 51 1.04 16.14 10.27
N ASP A 52 -0.23 16.43 10.55
CA ASP A 52 -0.91 15.93 11.76
C ASP A 52 -1.18 14.42 11.72
N ILE A 53 -1.41 13.87 10.52
CA ILE A 53 -1.71 12.45 10.29
C ILE A 53 -0.83 11.94 9.14
N ILE A 54 -0.24 10.77 9.33
CA ILE A 54 0.64 10.14 8.34
C ILE A 54 0.21 8.70 8.11
N TRP A 55 0.06 8.34 6.84
CA TRP A 55 0.01 6.96 6.41
C TRP A 55 1.40 6.52 5.95
N TRP A 56 1.85 5.37 6.45
CA TRP A 56 3.21 4.86 6.23
C TRP A 56 3.21 3.32 6.14
N TRP A 57 4.26 2.76 5.56
CA TRP A 57 4.48 1.32 5.38
C TRP A 57 5.98 1.03 5.34
N ASN A 58 6.41 -0.17 5.74
CA ASN A 58 7.81 -0.60 5.72
C ASN A 58 8.78 0.36 6.45
N MET A 59 8.30 1.07 7.47
CA MET A 59 9.05 2.09 8.22
C MET A 59 9.05 1.81 9.73
N GLU A 60 8.98 0.54 10.13
CA GLU A 60 8.87 0.13 11.53
C GLU A 60 10.03 0.66 12.39
N ALA A 61 11.24 0.65 11.86
CA ALA A 61 12.42 1.19 12.55
C ALA A 61 12.36 2.71 12.73
N ASP A 62 11.79 3.44 11.76
CA ASP A 62 11.63 4.89 11.86
C ASP A 62 10.46 5.24 12.77
N TYR A 63 9.37 4.48 12.73
CA TYR A 63 8.27 4.58 13.69
C TYR A 63 8.77 4.49 15.14
N THR A 64 9.62 3.51 15.47
CA THR A 64 10.21 3.43 16.81
C THR A 64 10.98 4.70 17.18
N LYS A 65 11.80 5.23 16.25
CA LYS A 65 12.53 6.50 16.49
C LYS A 65 11.58 7.67 16.70
N TRP A 66 10.46 7.74 15.97
CA TRP A 66 9.48 8.83 16.12
C TRP A 66 8.77 8.78 17.47
N VAL A 67 8.46 7.57 17.96
CA VAL A 67 7.94 7.37 19.32
C VAL A 67 8.97 7.80 20.36
N ASP A 68 10.21 7.32 20.25
CA ASP A 68 11.28 7.63 21.21
C ASP A 68 11.64 9.12 21.24
N ALA A 69 11.55 9.80 20.08
CA ALA A 69 11.76 11.24 19.96
C ALA A 69 10.55 12.08 20.39
N GLY A 70 9.43 11.46 20.77
CA GLY A 70 8.22 12.16 21.21
C GLY A 70 7.50 12.90 20.07
N LEU A 71 7.66 12.45 18.82
CA LEU A 71 7.03 13.07 17.65
C LEU A 71 5.60 12.59 17.42
N LEU A 72 5.21 11.47 18.04
CA LEU A 72 3.89 10.87 17.94
C LEU A 72 3.12 11.00 19.26
N VAL A 73 1.80 11.12 19.16
CA VAL A 73 0.90 11.22 20.32
C VAL A 73 0.44 9.82 20.74
N ASP A 74 0.47 9.52 22.04
CA ASP A 74 -0.18 8.33 22.58
C ASP A 74 -1.70 8.48 22.44
N VAL A 75 -2.29 7.69 21.54
CA VAL A 75 -3.72 7.71 21.24
C VAL A 75 -4.56 6.85 22.18
N SER A 76 -3.94 6.13 23.11
CA SER A 76 -4.62 5.20 24.02
C SER A 76 -5.74 5.87 24.83
N GLN A 77 -5.56 7.13 25.24
CA GLN A 77 -6.57 7.89 26.00
C GLN A 77 -7.78 8.25 25.14
N TYR A 78 -7.56 8.57 23.86
CA TYR A 78 -8.65 8.86 22.93
C TYR A 78 -9.42 7.60 22.58
N MET A 79 -8.74 6.46 22.44
CA MET A 79 -9.38 5.15 22.19
C MET A 79 -10.26 4.69 23.36
N LYS A 80 -9.91 5.06 24.61
CA LYS A 80 -10.78 4.82 25.78
C LYS A 80 -12.03 5.70 25.78
N LYS A 81 -11.92 6.93 25.28
CA LYS A 81 -13.02 7.90 25.24
C LYS A 81 -13.96 7.67 24.05
N TYR A 82 -13.40 7.37 22.89
CA TYR A 82 -14.09 7.16 21.63
C TYR A 82 -13.87 5.72 21.20
N THR A 83 -14.82 4.86 21.56
CA THR A 83 -14.67 3.41 21.48
C THR A 83 -14.97 2.84 20.10
N ASN A 84 -15.59 3.61 19.20
CA ASN A 84 -16.05 3.17 17.89
C ASN A 84 -15.01 2.35 17.11
N MET A 85 -13.75 2.77 17.13
CA MET A 85 -12.65 2.07 16.46
C MET A 85 -12.24 0.79 17.18
N VAL A 86 -12.14 0.84 18.51
CA VAL A 86 -11.77 -0.31 19.35
C VAL A 86 -12.86 -1.39 19.28
N ASP A 87 -14.12 -0.97 19.36
CA ASP A 87 -15.29 -1.85 19.27
C ASP A 87 -15.36 -2.53 17.90
N TYR A 88 -15.10 -1.77 16.82
CA TYR A 88 -15.00 -2.33 15.46
C TYR A 88 -13.92 -3.40 15.38
N TYR A 89 -12.68 -3.08 15.75
CA TYR A 89 -11.57 -4.04 15.64
C TYR A 89 -11.76 -5.27 16.53
N ASN A 90 -12.27 -5.10 17.75
CA ASN A 90 -12.60 -6.22 18.62
C ASN A 90 -13.72 -7.12 18.06
N SER A 91 -14.62 -6.58 17.25
CA SER A 91 -15.68 -7.36 16.59
C SER A 91 -15.16 -8.19 15.40
N VAL A 92 -14.09 -7.76 14.75
CA VAL A 92 -13.44 -8.46 13.64
C VAL A 92 -12.47 -9.51 14.18
N ASP A 93 -11.49 -9.06 14.97
CA ASP A 93 -10.53 -9.91 15.68
C ASP A 93 -9.93 -9.12 16.86
N PRO A 94 -10.17 -9.55 18.12
CA PRO A 94 -9.59 -8.92 19.31
C PRO A 94 -8.06 -8.80 19.31
N GLY A 95 -7.36 -9.60 18.50
CA GLY A 95 -5.92 -9.54 18.32
C GLY A 95 -5.42 -8.32 17.54
N VAL A 96 -6.27 -7.62 16.78
CA VAL A 96 -5.81 -6.51 15.91
C VAL A 96 -5.18 -5.37 16.73
N MET A 97 -5.80 -5.03 17.86
CA MET A 97 -5.30 -3.95 18.72
C MET A 97 -3.98 -4.29 19.41
N PHE A 98 -3.67 -5.58 19.58
CA PHE A 98 -2.36 -6.00 20.11
C PHE A 98 -1.22 -5.53 19.19
N TYR A 99 -1.39 -5.64 17.88
CA TYR A 99 -0.36 -5.21 16.92
C TYR A 99 -0.16 -3.68 16.90
N ALA A 100 -1.18 -2.89 17.24
CA ALA A 100 -1.04 -1.44 17.37
C ALA A 100 -0.42 -1.00 18.71
N SER A 101 -0.46 -1.88 19.71
CA SER A 101 -0.02 -1.57 21.06
C SER A 101 1.49 -1.79 21.25
N GLY A 102 2.13 -0.93 22.03
CA GLY A 102 3.48 -1.13 22.54
C GLY A 102 3.51 -0.97 24.06
N ASP A 103 4.64 -1.32 24.68
CA ASP A 103 4.82 -1.28 26.14
C ASP A 103 4.54 0.10 26.74
N ASN A 104 4.77 1.17 25.97
CA ASN A 104 4.66 2.57 26.39
C ASN A 104 3.41 3.29 25.85
N GLY A 105 2.40 2.55 25.36
CA GLY A 105 1.15 3.13 24.83
C GLY A 105 0.87 2.72 23.38
N ILE A 106 -0.08 3.43 22.75
CA ILE A 106 -0.51 3.18 21.37
C ILE A 106 -0.23 4.44 20.56
N TYR A 107 0.67 4.39 19.58
CA TYR A 107 1.08 5.57 18.77
C TYR A 107 0.68 5.45 17.30
N ARG A 108 -0.17 4.47 16.97
CA ARG A 108 -0.73 4.28 15.62
C ARG A 108 -2.14 3.73 15.69
N ILE A 109 -2.90 3.97 14.64
CA ILE A 109 -4.23 3.40 14.42
C ILE A 109 -4.09 2.30 13.37
N PRO A 110 -4.60 1.07 13.62
CA PRO A 110 -4.67 0.06 12.57
C PRO A 110 -5.48 0.57 11.38
N GLY A 111 -5.06 0.20 10.17
CA GLY A 111 -5.79 0.48 8.94
C GLY A 111 -6.17 -0.82 8.25
N ASP A 112 -7.40 -0.90 7.76
CA ASP A 112 -7.85 -2.06 6.99
C ASP A 112 -7.29 -2.01 5.58
N VAL A 113 -6.67 -3.11 5.16
CA VAL A 113 -6.32 -3.34 3.76
C VAL A 113 -7.30 -4.36 3.22
N ALA A 114 -8.19 -3.94 2.32
CA ALA A 114 -9.27 -4.77 1.79
C ALA A 114 -8.80 -5.82 0.77
N GLU A 115 -7.50 -6.03 0.60
CA GLU A 115 -6.93 -6.94 -0.38
C GLU A 115 -6.80 -8.35 0.22
N PRO A 116 -7.56 -9.36 -0.27
CA PRO A 116 -7.44 -10.74 0.20
C PRO A 116 -6.12 -11.40 -0.22
N ALA A 117 -5.41 -10.80 -1.20
CA ALA A 117 -4.07 -11.17 -1.61
C ALA A 117 -3.35 -9.95 -2.21
N CYS A 118 -2.11 -9.71 -1.80
CA CYS A 118 -1.27 -8.61 -2.30
C CYS A 118 -0.62 -8.93 -3.65
N GLU A 119 -0.64 -10.21 -4.05
CA GLU A 119 -0.02 -10.71 -5.26
C GLU A 119 -0.96 -11.72 -5.91
N THR A 120 -1.24 -11.53 -7.20
CA THR A 120 -2.02 -12.48 -8.00
C THR A 120 -1.27 -12.72 -9.30
N LEU A 121 -1.01 -13.98 -9.62
CA LEU A 121 -0.39 -14.35 -10.90
C LEU A 121 -1.38 -14.13 -12.03
N TRP A 122 -1.01 -13.31 -13.02
CA TRP A 122 -1.77 -13.13 -14.25
C TRP A 122 -1.00 -13.75 -15.42
N ILE A 123 -1.70 -14.52 -16.26
CA ILE A 123 -1.15 -15.13 -17.46
C ILE A 123 -1.95 -14.70 -18.70
N ARG A 124 -1.26 -14.48 -19.82
CA ARG A 124 -1.85 -14.07 -21.10
C ARG A 124 -2.57 -15.25 -21.76
N LYS A 125 -3.86 -15.39 -21.48
CA LYS A 125 -4.70 -16.48 -22.03
C LYS A 125 -4.69 -16.53 -23.56
N ASP A 126 -4.69 -15.37 -24.21
CA ASP A 126 -4.65 -15.28 -25.67
C ASP A 126 -3.37 -15.85 -26.28
N TRP A 127 -2.24 -15.77 -25.56
CA TRP A 127 -1.00 -16.42 -25.99
C TRP A 127 -1.10 -17.94 -25.85
N LEU A 128 -1.68 -18.42 -24.74
CA LEU A 128 -1.91 -19.85 -24.55
C LEU A 128 -2.78 -20.42 -25.67
N ASP A 129 -3.89 -19.74 -25.97
CA ASP A 129 -4.85 -20.15 -27.00
C ASP A 129 -4.19 -20.17 -28.40
N ASN A 130 -3.39 -19.15 -28.74
CA ASN A 130 -2.66 -19.11 -30.03
C ASN A 130 -1.61 -20.21 -30.17
N LEU A 131 -1.05 -20.69 -29.05
CA LEU A 131 -0.03 -21.74 -29.01
C LEU A 131 -0.63 -23.13 -28.80
N GLY A 132 -1.95 -23.24 -28.59
CA GLY A 132 -2.60 -24.49 -28.24
C GLY A 132 -2.19 -25.04 -26.87
N LEU A 133 -1.72 -24.18 -25.96
CA LEU A 133 -1.26 -24.55 -24.63
C LEU A 133 -2.42 -24.49 -23.63
N ALA A 134 -2.44 -25.42 -22.68
CA ALA A 134 -3.37 -25.38 -21.55
C ALA A 134 -2.95 -24.32 -20.53
N VAL A 135 -3.90 -23.87 -19.70
CA VAL A 135 -3.59 -23.04 -18.53
C VAL A 135 -2.81 -23.89 -17.53
N PRO A 136 -1.61 -23.46 -17.08
CA PRO A 136 -0.81 -24.24 -16.15
C PRO A 136 -1.50 -24.34 -14.80
N THR A 137 -1.42 -25.51 -14.20
CA THR A 137 -2.00 -25.87 -12.90
C THR A 137 -0.92 -26.22 -11.86
N THR A 138 0.34 -26.33 -12.29
CA THR A 138 1.51 -26.62 -11.44
C THR A 138 2.65 -25.63 -11.72
N LEU A 139 3.62 -25.55 -10.80
CA LEU A 139 4.82 -24.72 -10.97
C LEU A 139 5.72 -25.24 -12.11
N ASP A 140 5.82 -26.57 -12.26
CA ASP A 140 6.61 -27.19 -13.33
C ASP A 140 6.05 -26.82 -14.71
N GLU A 141 4.72 -26.88 -14.90
CA GLU A 141 4.05 -26.44 -16.13
C GLU A 141 4.26 -24.93 -16.40
N LEU A 142 4.33 -24.12 -15.34
CA LEU A 142 4.62 -22.69 -15.47
C LEU A 142 6.08 -22.44 -15.89
N ASP A 143 7.04 -23.24 -15.41
CA ASP A 143 8.44 -23.13 -15.79
C ASP A 143 8.69 -23.60 -17.24
N GLU A 144 8.05 -24.71 -17.66
CA GLU A 144 8.06 -25.14 -19.06
C GLU A 144 7.50 -24.05 -19.99
N LEU A 145 6.45 -23.35 -19.58
CA LEU A 145 5.87 -22.26 -20.34
C LEU A 145 6.84 -21.07 -20.54
N LYS A 146 7.64 -20.75 -19.52
CA LYS A 146 8.68 -19.70 -19.63
C LYS A 146 9.74 -20.07 -20.67
N GLU A 147 10.16 -21.33 -20.72
CA GLU A 147 11.13 -21.80 -21.70
C GLU A 147 10.57 -21.74 -23.14
N ILE A 148 9.31 -22.16 -23.34
CA ILE A 148 8.65 -22.11 -24.64
C ILE A 148 8.55 -20.66 -25.12
N HIS A 149 8.12 -19.76 -24.24
CA HIS A 149 8.02 -18.34 -24.58
C HIS A 149 9.38 -17.72 -24.89
N GLY A 150 10.42 -18.03 -24.10
CA GLY A 150 11.78 -17.55 -24.34
C GLY A 150 12.32 -17.97 -25.71
N LYS A 151 12.15 -19.24 -26.09
CA LYS A 151 12.57 -19.77 -27.41
C LYS A 151 11.84 -19.07 -28.56
N GLN A 152 10.53 -18.83 -28.43
CA GLN A 152 9.78 -18.12 -29.48
C GLN A 152 10.22 -16.67 -29.67
N VAL A 153 10.55 -15.97 -28.59
CA VAL A 153 11.09 -14.60 -28.67
C VAL A 153 12.44 -14.63 -29.39
N GLU A 154 13.32 -15.56 -29.04
CA GLU A 154 14.62 -15.72 -29.73
C GLU A 154 14.47 -16.06 -31.23
N ASP A 155 13.56 -16.97 -31.57
CA ASP A 155 13.31 -17.37 -32.95
C ASP A 155 12.71 -16.23 -33.78
N TYR A 156 11.79 -15.43 -33.21
CA TYR A 156 11.23 -14.26 -33.88
C TYR A 156 12.27 -13.15 -34.08
N GLN A 157 13.17 -12.92 -33.11
CA GLN A 157 14.27 -11.97 -33.27
C GLN A 157 15.23 -12.41 -34.39
N LYS A 158 15.60 -13.70 -34.45
CA LYS A 158 16.41 -14.23 -35.56
C LYS A 158 15.73 -14.07 -36.92
N TYR A 159 14.43 -14.36 -37.01
CA TYR A 159 13.66 -14.14 -38.23
C TYR A 159 13.72 -12.66 -38.68
N LEU A 160 13.56 -11.70 -37.76
CA LEU A 160 13.67 -10.28 -38.08
C LEU A 160 15.08 -9.86 -38.53
N GLU A 161 16.13 -10.45 -37.96
CA GLU A 161 17.52 -10.18 -38.34
C GLU A 161 17.88 -10.74 -39.72
N GLU A 162 17.32 -11.91 -40.09
CA GLU A 162 17.51 -12.52 -41.40
C GLU A 162 16.67 -11.83 -42.49
N TYR A 163 15.45 -11.40 -42.17
CA TYR A 163 14.53 -10.78 -43.12
C TYR A 163 14.79 -9.29 -43.37
N ASN A 164 15.44 -8.59 -42.43
CA ASN A 164 15.85 -7.18 -42.60
C ASN A 164 17.27 -7.03 -43.16
N LYS A 165 17.86 -8.09 -43.73
CA LYS A 165 19.08 -8.06 -44.56
C LYS A 165 18.72 -8.09 -46.04
#